data_AF-A0A2G9PLL4-F1
#
_entry.id   AF-A0A2G9PLL4-F1
#
_cell.length_a   1.000
_cell.length_b   1.000
_cell.length_c   1.000
_cell.angle_alpha   90.00
_cell.angle_beta   90.00
_cell.angle_gamma   90.00
#
_symmetry.space_group_name_H-M   'P 1'
#
loop_
_entity.id
_entity.type
_entity.pdbx_description
1 polymer ?
#
loop_
_entity_poly.entity_id
_entity_poly.type
_entity_poly.pdbx_seq_one_letter_code
_entity_poly.pdbx_strand_id
1 'polypeptide(L)' 'MKLAALVSSGKDSLFATYLMKKKGHEIACLVTIKSRNKSSYMFHTP' A
#
# COMPACT_ATOMS: atom_id res chain seq x y z
N MET A 1 9.29 10.94 9.13
CA MET A 1 9.59 9.51 9.43
C MET A 1 9.74 8.75 8.13
N LYS A 2 10.54 7.68 8.10
CA LYS A 2 10.62 6.74 6.96
C LYS A 2 9.50 5.71 7.06
N LEU A 3 8.73 5.54 5.98
CA LEU A 3 7.56 4.67 5.93
C LEU A 3 7.65 3.68 4.77
N ALA A 4 7.12 2.49 4.99
CA ALA A 4 6.79 1.53 3.94
C ALA A 4 5.29 1.63 3.65
N ALA A 5 4.90 1.81 2.38
CA ALA A 5 3.51 1.90 1.99
C ALA A 5 3.00 0.55 1.49
N LEU A 6 1.90 0.04 2.08
CA LEU A 6 1.21 -1.14 1.58
C LEU A 6 0.38 -0.76 0.36
N VAL A 7 0.71 -1.30 -0.81
CA VAL A 7 0.08 -0.99 -2.10
C VAL A 7 -0.59 -2.23 -2.67
N SER A 8 -1.84 -2.09 -3.08
CA SER A 8 -2.63 -3.19 -3.65
C SER A 8 -3.05 -2.94 -5.10
N SER A 9 -2.42 -1.97 -5.77
CA SER A 9 -2.81 -1.36 -7.07
C SER A 9 -4.13 -0.58 -7.06
N GLY A 10 -4.93 -0.67 -6.00
CA GLY A 10 -6.14 0.13 -5.81
C GLY A 10 -5.85 1.60 -5.51
N LYS A 11 -6.77 2.47 -5.96
CA LYS A 11 -6.70 3.93 -5.79
C LYS A 11 -6.49 4.37 -4.33
N ASP A 12 -7.10 3.65 -3.39
CA ASP A 12 -7.09 4.04 -1.98
C ASP A 12 -5.69 3.88 -1.36
N SER A 13 -4.97 2.81 -1.73
CA SER A 13 -3.60 2.56 -1.26
C SER A 13 -2.60 3.61 -1.76
N LEU A 14 -2.76 4.06 -3.01
CA LEU A 14 -1.95 5.13 -3.60
C LEU A 14 -2.33 6.50 -3.00
N PHE A 15 -3.61 6.74 -2.74
CA PHE A 15 -4.05 7.98 -2.11
C PHE A 15 -3.55 8.11 -0.66
N ALA A 16 -3.57 7.02 0.12
CA ALA A 16 -2.97 7.00 1.45
C ALA A 16 -1.47 7.32 1.41
N THR A 17 -0.75 6.73 0.44
CA THR A 17 0.68 7.01 0.20
C THR A 17 0.91 8.48 -0.14
N TYR A 18 0.08 9.06 -1.01
CA TYR A 18 0.12 10.47 -1.38
C TYR A 18 -0.09 11.40 -0.17
N LEU A 19 -1.08 11.10 0.69
CA LEU A 19 -1.35 11.89 1.90
C LEU A 19 -0.16 11.88 2.86
N MET A 20 0.48 10.72 3.05
CA MET A 20 1.66 10.62 3.92
C MET A 20 2.87 11.37 3.33
N LYS A 21 3.05 11.31 2.01
CA LYS A 21 4.06 12.13 1.31
C LYS A 21 3.78 13.62 1.49
N LYS A 22 2.53 14.08 1.35
CA LYS A 22 2.13 15.48 1.55
C LYS A 22 2.37 15.96 2.99
N LYS A 23 2.27 15.06 3.97
CA LYS A 23 2.61 15.32 5.38
C LYS A 23 4.12 15.37 5.66
N GLY A 24 4.97 15.25 4.63
CA GLY A 24 6.44 15.33 4.77
C GLY A 24 7.10 14.02 5.22
N HIS A 25 6.39 12.89 5.13
CA HIS A 25 7.02 11.59 5.38
C HIS A 25 7.75 11.08 4.14
N GLU A 26 8.89 10.43 4.36
CA GLU A 26 9.64 9.74 3.31
C GLU A 26 9.01 8.36 3.08
N ILE A 27 8.55 8.09 1.87
CA ILE A 27 8.09 6.77 1.46
C ILE A 27 9.30 6.02 0.92
N ALA A 28 9.91 5.19 1.76
CA ALA A 28 11.16 4.51 1.45
C ALA A 28 10.94 3.31 0.50
N CYS A 29 9.78 2.67 0.57
CA CYS A 29 9.42 1.57 -0.31
C CYS A 29 7.91 1.40 -0.45
N LEU A 30 7.52 0.75 -1.54
CA LEU A 30 6.16 0.27 -1.78
C LEU A 30 6.16 -1.25 -1.62
N VAL A 31 5.18 -1.77 -0.89
CA VAL A 31 5.08 -3.18 -0.54
C VAL A 31 3.73 -3.72 -1.02
N THR A 32 3.77 -4.69 -1.92
CA THR A 32 2.59 -5.42 -2.39
C THR A 32 2.60 -6.82 -1.83
N ILE A 33 1.45 -7.29 -1.33
CA ILE A 33 1.29 -8.65 -0.81
C ILE A 33 0.52 -9.48 -1.82
N LYS A 34 1.12 -10.58 -2.28
CA LYS A 34 0.47 -11.59 -3.12
C LYS A 34 0.01 -12.76 -2.24
N SER A 35 -1.28 -12.78 -1.89
CA SER A 35 -1.86 -13.87 -1.10
C SER A 35 -1.89 -15.18 -1.89
N ARG A 36 -1.61 -16.30 -1.23
CA ARG A 36 -1.84 -17.66 -1.77
C ARG A 36 -3.32 -18.04 -1.73
N ASN A 37 -4.09 -17.49 -0.78
CA ASN A 37 -5.54 -17.63 -0.74
C ASN A 37 -6.17 -16.66 -1.76
N LYS A 38 -6.80 -17.21 -2.80
CA LYS A 38 -7.48 -16.46 -3.86
C LYS A 38 -8.77 -15.76 -3.41
N SER A 39 -9.37 -16.20 -2.31
CA SER A 39 -10.58 -15.60 -1.71
C SER A 39 -10.21 -14.86 -0.42
N SER A 40 -9.10 -14.13 -0.47
CA SER A 40 -8.58 -13.40 0.68
C SER A 40 -9.48 -12.21 1.01
N TYR A 41 -9.95 -12.14 2.25
CA TYR A 41 -10.68 -10.98 2.78
C TYR A 41 -9.76 -9.79 3.12
N MET A 42 -8.44 -10.01 3.22
CA MET A 42 -7.50 -9.04 3.79
C MET A 42 -6.60 -8.38 2.73
N PHE A 43 -6.10 -9.16 1.78
CA PHE A 43 -5.27 -8.69 0.68
C PHE A 43 -6.01 -8.79 -0.64
N HIS A 44 -5.81 -7.80 -1.50
CA HIS A 44 -6.32 -7.81 -2.85
C HIS A 44 -5.66 -8.95 -3.65
N THR A 45 -6.50 -9.78 -4.27
CA THR A 45 -6.09 -10.83 -5.19
C THR A 45 -6.91 -10.68 -6.47
N PRO A 46 -6.28 -10.31 -7.61
CA PRO A 46 -6.94 -10.36 -8.91
C PRO A 46 -7.19 -11.80 -9.36
#